data_AF-A0A1Y1XGC8-F1
#
_entry.id   AF-A0A1Y1XGC8-F1
#
_cell.length_a   1.000
_cell.length_b   1.000
_cell.length_c   1.000
_cell.angle_alpha   90.00
_cell.angle_beta   90.00
_cell.angle_gamma   90.00
#
_symmetry.space_group_name_H-M   'P 1'
#
loop_
_entity.id
_entity.type
_entity.pdbx_description
1 polymer ?
#
loop_
_entity_poly.entity_id
_entity_poly.type
_entity_poly.pdbx_seq_one_letter_code
_entity_poly.pdbx_strand_id
1 'polypeptide(L)'
;MRNYALLLSLIATGFAGKTLADCFSSKLGYPCCSSTKVIVYQDNSGNWGVENNEWCGIDTQSKICWAGQLGYPYCTSTTREVYKDNDGKWGIENNNWCCLSSSGNNNNPTTTSNPQPTQTNSPSVVDCSGKTLKSNTNLSIGGRKVIVKFPNGFKGDKPVPLLINYHPIMGSASQWENGSQTARAALNDGAIVAFMDGAQGPMGQAWNVGPCCTDADDVSYTRNFIKEITSKACVDPKRIYAAGFSMGGGMSNYAGCYLADVIAAAAPSAFDLAKEIVDAGKCKPARPFPILNFRGTQDNIVMYNGGLSQVVQGKPITFMGAKNNMKEWAKMNGCTGSPKTNTPGNNCEMYENCEGGSKVGLCTINGGGHSEGDGKMGWEFLKQFSLP
;
A
#
# COMPACT_ATOMS: atom_id res chain seq x y z
N MET A 1 -1.73 -41.34 -60.61
CA MET A 1 -1.85 -40.72 -59.27
C MET A 1 -2.83 -41.52 -58.44
N ARG A 2 -2.47 -41.76 -57.17
CA ARG A 2 -3.22 -42.35 -56.04
C ARG A 2 -3.15 -43.87 -55.81
N ASN A 3 -2.48 -44.17 -54.70
CA ASN A 3 -2.27 -45.43 -54.00
C ASN A 3 -3.44 -45.80 -53.08
N TYR A 4 -3.68 -47.11 -53.01
CA TYR A 4 -3.95 -48.00 -51.86
C TYR A 4 -4.63 -47.52 -50.55
N ALA A 5 -5.81 -48.11 -50.30
CA ALA A 5 -6.21 -49.00 -49.18
C ALA A 5 -5.59 -48.79 -47.77
N LEU A 6 -6.42 -48.77 -46.70
CA LEU A 6 -6.95 -49.94 -45.97
C LEU A 6 -7.77 -49.49 -44.74
N LEU A 7 -8.83 -50.25 -44.44
CA LEU A 7 -9.67 -50.14 -43.23
C LEU A 7 -8.91 -50.56 -41.97
N LEU A 8 -9.26 -49.96 -40.82
CA LEU A 8 -9.26 -50.62 -39.52
C LEU A 8 -10.34 -50.03 -38.59
N SER A 9 -11.01 -50.95 -37.92
CA SER A 9 -12.20 -50.86 -37.06
C SER A 9 -12.06 -49.97 -35.82
N LEU A 10 -13.10 -49.21 -35.49
CA LEU A 10 -13.27 -48.56 -34.18
C LEU A 10 -14.41 -49.22 -33.40
N ILE A 11 -14.03 -49.84 -32.28
CA ILE A 11 -14.91 -50.38 -31.26
C ILE A 11 -15.51 -49.18 -30.50
N ALA A 12 -16.82 -49.02 -30.56
CA ALA A 12 -17.55 -48.07 -29.73
C ALA A 12 -17.70 -48.68 -28.32
N THR A 13 -16.97 -48.13 -27.35
CA THR A 13 -17.32 -48.27 -25.92
C THR A 13 -17.96 -46.97 -25.47
N GLY A 14 -19.25 -47.05 -25.16
CA GLY A 14 -20.01 -45.93 -24.62
C GLY A 14 -19.56 -45.63 -23.20
N PHE A 15 -18.99 -44.43 -22.99
CA PHE A 15 -19.10 -43.75 -21.73
C PHE A 15 -20.24 -42.74 -21.83
N ALA A 16 -21.27 -42.98 -21.04
CA ALA A 16 -22.33 -42.01 -20.81
C ALA A 16 -21.71 -40.72 -20.26
N GLY A 17 -21.71 -39.67 -21.08
CA GLY A 17 -21.24 -38.36 -20.69
C GLY A 17 -22.08 -37.82 -19.54
N LYS A 18 -21.45 -37.53 -18.41
CA LYS A 18 -21.87 -36.39 -17.60
C LYS A 18 -21.38 -35.17 -18.34
N THR A 19 -22.29 -34.38 -18.88
CA THR A 19 -22.01 -33.05 -19.43
C THR A 19 -21.42 -32.19 -18.33
N LEU A 20 -20.09 -32.13 -18.26
CA LEU A 20 -19.36 -31.06 -17.59
C LEU A 20 -19.59 -29.78 -18.41
N ALA A 21 -19.97 -28.70 -17.73
CA ALA A 21 -20.27 -27.43 -18.36
C ALA A 21 -19.13 -27.00 -19.31
N ASP A 22 -19.49 -26.66 -20.54
CA ASP A 22 -18.58 -26.18 -21.58
C ASP A 22 -17.89 -24.90 -21.09
N CYS A 23 -16.64 -24.99 -20.63
CA CYS A 23 -15.88 -23.80 -20.25
C CYS A 23 -15.29 -23.12 -21.49
N PHE A 24 -15.39 -21.79 -21.53
CA PHE A 24 -15.18 -21.00 -22.75
C PHE A 24 -13.77 -21.15 -23.36
N SER A 25 -12.74 -21.34 -22.52
CA SER A 25 -11.34 -21.38 -22.95
C SER A 25 -11.00 -22.63 -23.77
N SER A 26 -11.76 -23.71 -23.60
CA SER A 26 -11.56 -24.94 -24.37
C SER A 26 -11.78 -24.71 -25.87
N LYS A 27 -12.66 -23.78 -26.24
CA LYS A 27 -12.88 -23.38 -27.65
C LYS A 27 -11.73 -22.52 -28.22
N LEU A 28 -10.87 -22.01 -27.36
CA LEU A 28 -9.71 -21.19 -27.70
C LEU A 28 -8.38 -21.96 -27.59
N GLY A 29 -8.44 -23.27 -27.32
CA GLY A 29 -7.26 -24.14 -27.20
C GLY A 29 -6.62 -24.17 -25.82
N TYR A 30 -7.27 -23.64 -24.79
CA TYR A 30 -6.76 -23.60 -23.41
C TYR A 30 -7.62 -24.46 -22.46
N PRO A 31 -7.00 -25.18 -21.50
CA PRO A 31 -7.73 -25.97 -20.52
C PRO A 31 -8.60 -25.09 -19.62
N CYS A 32 -9.51 -25.73 -18.88
CA CYS A 32 -10.27 -25.05 -17.83
C CYS A 32 -9.54 -25.15 -16.50
N CYS A 33 -9.61 -24.09 -15.70
CA CYS A 33 -8.97 -24.06 -14.40
C CYS A 33 -9.62 -25.09 -13.47
N SER A 34 -8.84 -26.12 -13.13
CA SER A 34 -9.28 -27.29 -12.37
C SER A 34 -9.28 -27.01 -10.86
N SER A 35 -8.41 -26.13 -10.40
CA SER A 35 -8.13 -25.87 -8.98
C SER A 35 -8.18 -24.38 -8.61
N THR A 36 -7.66 -23.49 -9.45
CA THR A 36 -7.66 -22.06 -9.22
C THR A 36 -8.98 -21.42 -9.68
N LYS A 37 -9.48 -20.50 -8.86
CA LYS A 37 -10.57 -19.58 -9.21
C LYS A 37 -10.09 -18.12 -9.14
N VAL A 38 -8.77 -17.92 -9.06
CA VAL A 38 -8.14 -16.60 -9.04
C VAL A 38 -8.03 -16.08 -10.47
N ILE A 39 -8.74 -14.99 -10.74
CA ILE A 39 -8.69 -14.29 -12.03
C ILE A 39 -7.40 -13.47 -12.08
N VAL A 40 -6.49 -13.83 -12.97
CA VAL A 40 -5.26 -13.07 -13.21
C VAL A 40 -5.37 -12.15 -14.42
N TYR A 41 -6.35 -12.39 -15.29
CA TYR A 41 -6.58 -11.63 -16.51
C TYR A 41 -8.03 -11.81 -16.99
N GLN A 42 -8.59 -10.80 -17.65
CA GLN A 42 -9.95 -10.82 -18.18
C GLN A 42 -9.99 -10.14 -19.54
N ASP A 43 -10.67 -10.78 -20.48
CA ASP A 43 -10.92 -10.25 -21.82
C ASP A 43 -12.34 -10.55 -22.29
N ASN A 44 -12.61 -10.29 -23.58
CA ASN A 44 -13.92 -10.53 -24.20
C ASN A 44 -14.30 -12.02 -24.29
N SER A 45 -13.35 -12.93 -24.12
CA SER A 45 -13.60 -14.37 -24.14
C SER A 45 -13.99 -14.89 -22.76
N GLY A 46 -13.40 -14.34 -21.69
CA GLY A 46 -13.82 -14.62 -20.32
C GLY A 46 -12.75 -14.35 -19.28
N ASN A 47 -12.89 -15.01 -18.13
CA ASN A 47 -11.98 -14.88 -17.00
C ASN A 47 -10.87 -15.94 -17.08
N TRP A 48 -9.63 -15.50 -16.90
CA TRP A 48 -8.45 -16.34 -17.05
C TRP A 48 -7.71 -16.53 -15.73
N GLY A 49 -7.29 -17.76 -15.47
CA GLY A 49 -6.40 -18.16 -14.39
C GLY A 49 -5.09 -18.72 -14.92
N VAL A 50 -4.17 -19.01 -14.00
CA VAL A 50 -2.92 -19.74 -14.30
C VAL A 50 -2.76 -20.90 -13.33
N GLU A 51 -2.59 -22.11 -13.86
CA GLU A 51 -2.31 -23.34 -13.11
C GLU A 51 -1.10 -24.03 -13.74
N ASN A 52 -0.17 -24.54 -12.92
CA ASN A 52 1.03 -25.23 -13.41
C ASN A 52 1.81 -24.44 -14.49
N ASN A 53 1.84 -23.11 -14.36
CA ASN A 53 2.42 -22.16 -15.34
C ASN A 53 1.72 -22.13 -16.72
N GLU A 54 0.51 -22.67 -16.84
CA GLU A 54 -0.30 -22.62 -18.06
C GLU A 54 -1.59 -21.81 -17.88
N TRP A 55 -2.01 -21.13 -18.95
CA TRP A 55 -3.26 -20.36 -18.98
C TRP A 55 -4.48 -21.29 -19.00
N CYS A 56 -5.47 -20.98 -18.18
CA CYS A 56 -6.72 -21.72 -18.12
C CYS A 56 -7.95 -20.81 -18.00
N GLY A 57 -9.09 -21.24 -18.50
CA GLY A 57 -10.36 -20.50 -18.37
C GLY A 57 -11.10 -20.84 -17.08
N ILE A 58 -11.58 -19.82 -16.38
CA ILE A 58 -12.36 -19.97 -15.16
C ILE A 58 -13.85 -19.99 -15.52
N ASP A 59 -14.49 -21.15 -15.32
CA ASP A 59 -15.92 -21.32 -15.60
C ASP A 59 -16.79 -20.47 -14.66
N THR A 60 -17.69 -19.69 -15.27
CA THR A 60 -18.44 -18.57 -14.68
C THR A 60 -19.67 -18.98 -13.88
N GLN A 61 -19.85 -20.29 -13.61
CA GLN A 61 -20.89 -20.77 -12.69
C GLN A 61 -20.45 -20.81 -11.21
N SER A 62 -19.22 -20.37 -10.91
CA SER A 62 -18.71 -20.31 -9.54
C SER A 62 -18.95 -18.92 -8.95
N LYS A 63 -19.69 -18.85 -7.83
CA LYS A 63 -20.03 -17.63 -7.07
C LYS A 63 -18.88 -16.62 -7.10
N ILE A 64 -19.09 -15.51 -7.82
CA ILE A 64 -18.05 -14.52 -8.09
C ILE A 64 -17.74 -13.76 -6.81
N CYS A 65 -16.45 -13.70 -6.48
CA CYS A 65 -15.95 -12.71 -5.56
C CYS A 65 -15.54 -11.44 -6.26
N TRP A 66 -16.35 -10.39 -6.12
CA TRP A 66 -16.02 -9.06 -6.67
C TRP A 66 -14.71 -8.50 -6.09
N ALA A 67 -14.33 -8.88 -4.86
CA ALA A 67 -13.10 -8.45 -4.21
C ALA A 67 -11.85 -9.26 -4.60
N GLY A 68 -11.96 -10.21 -5.53
CA GLY A 68 -10.84 -11.04 -5.98
C GLY A 68 -9.68 -10.21 -6.58
N GLN A 69 -10.00 -9.12 -7.28
CA GLN A 69 -9.00 -8.18 -7.83
C GLN A 69 -8.26 -7.39 -6.73
N LEU A 70 -8.85 -7.29 -5.54
CA LEU A 70 -8.26 -6.67 -4.36
C LEU A 70 -7.51 -7.68 -3.48
N GLY A 71 -7.40 -8.94 -3.91
CA GLY A 71 -6.70 -10.01 -3.22
C GLY A 71 -7.53 -10.74 -2.16
N TYR A 72 -8.85 -10.51 -2.09
CA TYR A 72 -9.73 -11.15 -1.11
C TYR A 72 -10.51 -12.33 -1.72
N PRO A 73 -10.53 -13.50 -1.06
CA PRO A 73 -11.24 -14.68 -1.56
C PRO A 73 -12.77 -14.58 -1.34
N TYR A 74 -13.52 -15.50 -1.96
CA TYR A 74 -14.94 -15.69 -1.67
C TYR A 74 -15.16 -16.37 -0.32
N CYS A 75 -16.20 -15.99 0.44
CA CYS A 75 -16.57 -16.68 1.68
C CYS A 75 -17.17 -18.07 1.40
N THR A 76 -16.45 -19.14 1.74
CA THR A 76 -16.84 -20.52 1.45
C THR A 76 -17.71 -21.19 2.52
N SER A 77 -17.59 -20.74 3.77
CA SER A 77 -18.18 -21.34 4.96
C SER A 77 -19.15 -20.41 5.71
N THR A 78 -19.15 -19.11 5.41
CA THR A 78 -20.10 -18.13 5.96
C THR A 78 -20.87 -17.39 4.88
N THR A 79 -22.14 -17.14 5.13
CA THR A 79 -22.99 -16.21 4.36
C THR A 79 -23.33 -14.96 5.15
N ARG A 80 -22.79 -14.82 6.37
CA ARG A 80 -23.08 -13.71 7.28
C ARG A 80 -22.35 -12.44 6.81
N GLU A 81 -23.14 -11.45 6.44
CA GLU A 81 -22.67 -10.08 6.22
C GLU A 81 -22.20 -9.49 7.55
N VAL A 82 -20.90 -9.17 7.62
CA VAL A 82 -20.31 -8.45 8.76
C VAL A 82 -20.05 -6.98 8.42
N TYR A 83 -19.99 -6.67 7.13
CA TYR A 83 -19.77 -5.32 6.62
C TYR A 83 -20.26 -5.20 5.18
N LYS A 84 -20.63 -3.98 4.75
CA LYS A 84 -21.04 -3.68 3.39
C LYS A 84 -20.57 -2.29 3.01
N ASP A 85 -19.93 -2.17 1.86
CA ASP A 85 -19.53 -0.92 1.25
C ASP A 85 -20.20 -0.75 -0.13
N ASN A 86 -19.67 0.18 -0.94
CA ASN A 86 -20.17 0.45 -2.29
C ASN A 86 -19.81 -0.66 -3.30
N ASP A 87 -18.81 -1.49 -2.98
CA ASP A 87 -18.29 -2.54 -3.86
C ASP A 87 -19.00 -3.88 -3.59
N GLY A 88 -19.43 -4.12 -2.35
CA GLY A 88 -20.35 -5.21 -2.03
C GLY A 88 -20.39 -5.61 -0.56
N LYS A 89 -20.87 -6.85 -0.32
CA LYS A 89 -21.02 -7.44 1.01
C LYS A 89 -19.78 -8.24 1.39
N TRP A 90 -19.39 -8.15 2.65
CA TRP A 90 -18.21 -8.80 3.21
C TRP A 90 -18.58 -9.77 4.33
N GLY A 91 -17.85 -10.88 4.39
CA GLY A 91 -17.79 -11.82 5.50
C GLY A 91 -16.37 -11.95 6.03
N ILE A 92 -16.21 -12.68 7.13
CA ILE A 92 -14.91 -13.03 7.70
C ILE A 92 -14.87 -14.53 7.95
N GLU A 93 -13.83 -15.19 7.45
CA GLU A 93 -13.55 -16.62 7.66
C GLU A 93 -12.11 -16.80 8.14
N ASN A 94 -11.92 -17.54 9.23
CA ASN A 94 -10.59 -17.78 9.82
C ASN A 94 -9.77 -16.47 9.98
N ASN A 95 -10.43 -15.40 10.44
CA ASN A 95 -9.90 -14.04 10.59
C ASN A 95 -9.45 -13.34 9.29
N ASN A 96 -9.82 -13.85 8.11
CA ASN A 96 -9.56 -13.21 6.83
C ASN A 96 -10.84 -12.65 6.22
N TRP A 97 -10.74 -11.46 5.64
CA TRP A 97 -11.82 -10.86 4.87
C TRP A 97 -12.10 -11.68 3.61
N CYS A 98 -13.37 -11.93 3.37
CA CYS A 98 -13.84 -12.57 2.17
C CYS A 98 -15.09 -11.86 1.68
N CYS A 99 -15.35 -11.90 0.38
CA CYS A 99 -16.56 -11.27 -0.14
C CYS A 99 -17.73 -12.27 -0.17
N LEU A 100 -18.95 -11.76 -0.09
CA LEU A 100 -20.19 -12.51 -0.17
C LEU A 100 -20.85 -12.28 -1.53
N SER A 101 -21.50 -13.31 -2.09
CA SER A 101 -22.11 -13.18 -3.41
C SER A 101 -23.22 -12.15 -3.41
N SER A 102 -23.18 -11.23 -4.37
CA SER A 102 -24.31 -10.39 -4.75
C SER A 102 -25.31 -11.24 -5.54
N SER A 103 -26.22 -11.91 -4.83
CA SER A 103 -27.44 -12.49 -5.42
C SER A 103 -28.64 -11.70 -4.94
N GLY A 104 -29.38 -11.10 -5.88
CA GLY A 104 -30.58 -10.32 -5.60
C GLY A 104 -31.73 -11.12 -4.98
N ASN A 105 -32.53 -10.40 -4.18
CA ASN A 105 -33.88 -10.66 -3.68
C ASN A 105 -34.34 -12.10 -3.37
N ASN A 106 -34.62 -12.35 -2.09
CA ASN A 106 -35.97 -12.74 -1.68
C ASN A 106 -36.26 -12.35 -0.22
N ASN A 107 -37.41 -11.71 -0.03
CA ASN A 107 -38.04 -11.37 1.24
C ASN A 107 -38.37 -12.63 2.05
N ASN A 108 -38.00 -12.69 3.34
CA ASN A 108 -38.92 -12.67 4.48
C ASN A 108 -38.14 -12.73 5.81
N PRO A 109 -38.67 -12.16 6.91
CA PRO A 109 -37.97 -12.04 8.19
C PRO A 109 -38.14 -13.32 9.00
N THR A 110 -37.03 -13.85 9.52
CA THR A 110 -37.09 -14.87 10.58
C THR A 110 -36.20 -14.44 11.73
N THR A 111 -36.87 -13.96 12.77
CA THR A 111 -36.37 -13.82 14.14
C THR A 111 -35.86 -15.17 14.64
N THR A 112 -34.59 -15.24 15.04
CA THR A 112 -34.15 -16.17 16.09
C THR A 112 -32.96 -15.59 16.85
N SER A 113 -33.09 -15.71 18.16
CA SER A 113 -32.26 -15.23 19.25
C SER A 113 -30.77 -15.55 19.14
N ASN A 114 -30.00 -14.56 19.58
CA ASN A 114 -28.59 -14.57 19.95
C ASN A 114 -28.16 -15.85 20.70
N PRO A 115 -26.98 -16.37 20.41
CA PRO A 115 -25.97 -16.51 21.44
C PRO A 115 -24.72 -15.74 21.05
N GLN A 116 -24.38 -14.79 21.90
CA GLN A 116 -23.16 -13.99 21.86
C GLN A 116 -21.92 -14.91 21.87
N PRO A 117 -21.07 -14.90 20.83
CA PRO A 117 -19.72 -15.42 20.95
C PRO A 117 -18.90 -14.36 21.67
N THR A 118 -18.39 -14.72 22.84
CA THR A 118 -17.39 -13.98 23.60
C THR A 118 -16.25 -13.57 22.67
N GLN A 119 -16.08 -12.27 22.43
CA GLN A 119 -14.92 -11.75 21.70
C GLN A 119 -13.66 -12.05 22.51
N THR A 120 -12.92 -13.09 22.12
CA THR A 120 -11.53 -13.21 22.51
C THR A 120 -10.74 -12.26 21.61
N ASN A 121 -10.51 -11.04 22.10
CA ASN A 121 -9.46 -10.16 21.60
C ASN A 121 -8.09 -10.82 21.85
N SER A 122 -7.71 -11.77 21.00
CA SER A 122 -6.32 -12.18 20.87
C SER A 122 -5.66 -11.29 19.83
N PRO A 123 -4.63 -10.51 20.17
CA PRO A 123 -3.84 -9.80 19.18
C PRO A 123 -3.31 -10.83 18.17
N SER A 124 -3.44 -10.55 16.87
CA SER A 124 -2.85 -11.37 15.81
C SER A 124 -1.34 -11.41 16.03
N VAL A 125 -0.85 -12.48 16.69
CA VAL A 125 0.58 -12.67 16.95
C VAL A 125 1.23 -12.88 15.59
N VAL A 126 2.06 -11.93 15.16
CA VAL A 126 2.85 -12.07 13.93
C VAL A 126 3.78 -13.27 14.11
N ASP A 127 3.59 -14.30 13.29
CA ASP A 127 4.46 -15.46 13.31
C ASP A 127 5.80 -15.14 12.62
N CYS A 128 6.86 -15.10 13.42
CA CYS A 128 8.23 -14.92 12.94
C CYS A 128 8.88 -16.24 12.49
N SER A 129 8.22 -17.38 12.68
CA SER A 129 8.75 -18.67 12.27
C SER A 129 8.93 -18.72 10.74
N GLY A 130 10.03 -19.30 10.28
CA GLY A 130 10.36 -19.39 8.85
C GLY A 130 10.83 -18.09 8.17
N LYS A 131 10.87 -16.94 8.86
CA LYS A 131 11.44 -15.70 8.29
C LYS A 131 12.95 -15.83 8.12
N THR A 132 13.41 -15.62 6.89
CA THR A 132 14.79 -15.88 6.47
C THR A 132 15.72 -14.66 6.58
N LEU A 133 15.19 -13.44 6.46
CA LEU A 133 15.99 -12.21 6.51
C LEU A 133 16.12 -11.69 7.93
N LYS A 134 17.38 -11.58 8.38
CA LYS A 134 17.76 -11.17 9.75
C LYS A 134 18.93 -10.19 9.79
N SER A 135 19.46 -9.81 8.64
CA SER A 135 20.63 -8.95 8.50
C SER A 135 20.54 -8.10 7.25
N ASN A 136 21.36 -7.04 7.21
CA ASN A 136 21.39 -6.08 6.11
C ASN A 136 21.49 -6.79 4.76
N THR A 137 20.63 -6.39 3.82
CA THR A 137 20.57 -7.02 2.50
C THR A 137 20.09 -6.03 1.45
N ASN A 138 20.29 -6.39 0.18
CA ASN A 138 19.75 -5.68 -0.95
C ASN A 138 18.71 -6.56 -1.63
N LEU A 139 17.54 -6.01 -1.88
CA LEU A 139 16.48 -6.63 -2.66
C LEU A 139 16.35 -5.91 -4.01
N SER A 140 15.76 -6.61 -4.99
CA SER A 140 15.33 -6.01 -6.25
C SER A 140 13.83 -6.20 -6.37
N ILE A 141 13.07 -5.11 -6.43
CA ILE A 141 11.61 -5.10 -6.54
C ILE A 141 11.26 -4.36 -7.82
N GLY A 142 10.63 -5.04 -8.78
CA GLY A 142 10.30 -4.44 -10.08
C GLY A 142 11.53 -3.85 -10.81
N GLY A 143 12.70 -4.48 -10.67
CA GLY A 143 13.96 -4.03 -11.27
C GLY A 143 14.66 -2.87 -10.54
N ARG A 144 14.10 -2.39 -9.43
CA ARG A 144 14.68 -1.31 -8.61
C ARG A 144 15.24 -1.85 -7.30
N LYS A 145 16.39 -1.30 -6.90
CA LYS A 145 17.10 -1.71 -5.68
C LYS A 145 16.40 -1.19 -4.44
N VAL A 146 16.33 -2.03 -3.42
CA VAL A 146 15.94 -1.65 -2.06
C VAL A 146 17.03 -2.12 -1.11
N ILE A 147 17.66 -1.20 -0.37
CA ILE A 147 18.62 -1.51 0.67
C ILE A 147 17.85 -1.64 1.98
N VAL A 148 17.84 -2.83 2.55
CA VAL A 148 17.18 -3.11 3.82
C VAL A 148 18.22 -3.18 4.93
N LYS A 149 18.06 -2.33 5.94
CA LYS A 149 18.90 -2.26 7.12
C LYS A 149 18.11 -2.75 8.34
N PHE A 150 18.75 -3.63 9.09
CA PHE A 150 18.20 -4.22 10.31
C PHE A 150 18.83 -3.54 11.53
N PRO A 151 18.06 -3.38 12.62
CA PRO A 151 18.59 -2.81 13.84
C PRO A 151 19.63 -3.74 14.48
N ASN A 152 20.54 -3.17 15.24
CA ASN A 152 21.58 -3.94 15.93
C ASN A 152 20.94 -4.98 16.87
N GLY A 153 21.43 -6.22 16.79
CA GLY A 153 20.93 -7.31 17.62
C GLY A 153 19.59 -7.89 17.18
N PHE A 154 19.09 -7.57 15.98
CA PHE A 154 17.88 -8.18 15.44
C PHE A 154 18.02 -9.71 15.29
N LYS A 155 17.18 -10.47 15.99
CA LYS A 155 17.15 -11.94 15.95
C LYS A 155 16.08 -12.50 15.01
N GLY A 156 15.11 -11.68 14.63
CA GLY A 156 13.93 -12.10 13.88
C GLY A 156 13.02 -13.03 14.66
N ASP A 157 13.01 -12.96 15.99
CA ASP A 157 12.14 -13.73 16.90
C ASP A 157 10.92 -12.93 17.38
N LYS A 158 10.90 -11.61 17.14
CA LYS A 158 9.79 -10.71 17.46
C LYS A 158 9.53 -9.74 16.30
N PRO A 159 8.26 -9.38 16.05
CA PRO A 159 7.91 -8.43 15.01
C PRO A 159 8.36 -7.01 15.39
N VAL A 160 9.06 -6.35 14.47
CA VAL A 160 9.53 -4.97 14.63
C VAL A 160 8.89 -4.05 13.59
N PRO A 161 8.84 -2.72 13.84
CA PRO A 161 8.37 -1.78 12.84
C PRO A 161 9.22 -1.79 11.57
N LEU A 162 8.62 -1.31 10.49
CA LEU A 162 9.30 -1.01 9.24
C LEU A 162 9.16 0.47 8.91
N LEU A 163 10.27 1.15 8.63
CA LEU A 163 10.27 2.47 8.01
C LEU A 163 10.69 2.35 6.55
N ILE A 164 9.82 2.79 5.64
CA ILE A 164 10.12 2.98 4.23
C ILE A 164 10.65 4.40 4.05
N ASN A 165 11.90 4.50 3.56
CA ASN A 165 12.64 5.76 3.52
C ASN A 165 12.98 6.15 2.07
N TYR A 166 12.41 7.26 1.63
CA TYR A 166 12.49 7.73 0.24
C TYR A 166 13.53 8.85 0.10
N HIS A 167 14.42 8.71 -0.89
CA HIS A 167 15.52 9.64 -1.14
C HIS A 167 15.06 10.92 -1.89
N PRO A 168 15.80 12.05 -1.81
CA PRO A 168 15.54 13.25 -2.59
C PRO A 168 15.78 13.03 -4.09
N ILE A 169 15.31 13.94 -4.94
CA ILE A 169 15.59 13.88 -6.39
C ILE A 169 17.10 13.83 -6.64
N MET A 170 17.53 13.09 -7.68
CA MET A 170 18.95 12.83 -8.00
C MET A 170 19.70 11.96 -6.98
N GLY A 171 19.05 11.58 -5.88
CA GLY A 171 19.59 10.64 -4.89
C GLY A 171 19.47 9.18 -5.34
N SER A 172 19.76 8.27 -4.43
CA SER A 172 19.59 6.83 -4.56
C SER A 172 19.48 6.21 -3.18
N ALA A 173 19.01 4.96 -3.07
CA ALA A 173 19.00 4.21 -1.81
C ALA A 173 20.39 4.19 -1.16
N SER A 174 21.45 4.01 -1.95
CA SER A 174 22.83 3.93 -1.46
C SER A 174 23.32 5.25 -0.86
N GLN A 175 23.00 6.38 -1.49
CA GLN A 175 23.37 7.69 -0.94
C GLN A 175 22.53 8.04 0.29
N TRP A 176 21.24 7.66 0.27
CA TRP A 176 20.28 8.06 1.28
C TRP A 176 20.40 7.28 2.59
N GLU A 177 21.00 6.08 2.56
CA GLU A 177 21.28 5.27 3.76
C GLU A 177 21.97 6.06 4.88
N ASN A 178 22.91 6.94 4.50
CA ASN A 178 23.66 7.76 5.45
C ASN A 178 23.09 9.19 5.62
N GLY A 179 22.04 9.52 4.87
CA GLY A 179 21.51 10.89 4.76
C GLY A 179 20.27 11.17 5.60
N SER A 180 19.46 10.16 5.94
CA SER A 180 18.21 10.39 6.68
C SER A 180 18.38 10.28 8.20
N GLN A 181 18.07 11.37 8.89
CA GLN A 181 18.00 11.43 10.35
C GLN A 181 16.84 10.60 10.90
N THR A 182 15.71 10.56 10.19
CA THR A 182 14.55 9.75 10.60
C THR A 182 14.87 8.26 10.52
N ALA A 183 15.56 7.83 9.45
CA ALA A 183 16.04 6.46 9.32
C ALA A 183 17.02 6.07 10.43
N ARG A 184 17.96 6.95 10.75
CA ARG A 184 18.91 6.73 11.85
C ARG A 184 18.18 6.59 13.20
N ALA A 185 17.19 7.43 13.47
CA ALA A 185 16.38 7.33 14.68
C ALA A 185 15.61 6.01 14.74
N ALA A 186 14.99 5.58 13.64
CA ALA A 186 14.25 4.32 13.55
C ALA A 186 15.15 3.09 13.77
N LEU A 187 16.32 3.03 13.13
CA LEU A 187 17.30 1.94 13.34
C LEU A 187 17.75 1.86 14.81
N ASN A 188 18.02 3.01 15.43
CA ASN A 188 18.44 3.08 16.83
C ASN A 188 17.34 2.64 17.79
N ASP A 189 16.07 2.80 17.41
CA ASP A 189 14.90 2.39 18.21
C ASP A 189 14.39 0.98 17.86
N GLY A 190 15.16 0.20 17.11
CA GLY A 190 14.84 -1.21 16.85
C GLY A 190 13.90 -1.46 15.67
N ALA A 191 13.72 -0.51 14.75
CA ALA A 191 12.97 -0.72 13.52
C ALA A 191 13.86 -1.19 12.37
N ILE A 192 13.28 -1.94 11.44
CA ILE A 192 13.87 -2.20 10.11
C ILE A 192 13.68 -0.95 9.26
N VAL A 193 14.68 -0.58 8.47
CA VAL A 193 14.58 0.52 7.51
C VAL A 193 14.84 0.04 6.10
N ALA A 194 14.00 0.47 5.16
CA ALA A 194 14.14 0.19 3.74
C ALA A 194 14.42 1.48 2.98
N PHE A 195 15.63 1.62 2.45
CA PHE A 195 15.99 2.70 1.53
C PHE A 195 15.67 2.26 0.12
N MET A 196 14.72 2.93 -0.53
CA MET A 196 14.21 2.51 -1.83
C MET A 196 14.83 3.35 -2.96
N ASP A 197 15.26 2.74 -4.06
CA ASP A 197 15.58 3.49 -5.28
C ASP A 197 14.29 3.97 -5.98
N GLY A 198 14.29 5.24 -6.35
CA GLY A 198 13.31 5.84 -7.25
C GLY A 198 13.47 5.35 -8.70
N ALA A 199 12.50 5.68 -9.54
CA ALA A 199 12.60 5.44 -10.98
C ALA A 199 13.47 6.51 -11.65
N GLN A 200 14.05 6.20 -12.81
CA GLN A 200 14.83 7.18 -13.57
C GLN A 200 13.91 8.27 -14.11
N GLY A 201 14.21 9.52 -13.78
CA GLY A 201 13.54 10.72 -14.28
C GLY A 201 14.50 11.68 -14.99
N PRO A 202 14.02 12.87 -15.40
CA PRO A 202 14.78 13.85 -16.18
C PRO A 202 16.06 14.35 -15.52
N MET A 203 16.12 14.35 -14.19
CA MET A 203 17.28 14.85 -13.42
C MET A 203 18.08 13.73 -12.72
N GLY A 204 17.70 12.46 -12.88
CA GLY A 204 18.22 11.37 -12.05
C GLY A 204 17.09 10.53 -11.47
N GLN A 205 17.40 9.64 -10.54
CA GLN A 205 16.37 8.90 -9.83
C GLN A 205 15.44 9.85 -9.06
N ALA A 206 14.15 9.55 -9.13
CA ALA A 206 13.07 10.40 -8.68
C ALA A 206 11.81 9.55 -8.38
N TRP A 207 10.77 10.21 -7.88
CA TRP A 207 9.49 9.59 -7.54
C TRP A 207 8.35 10.11 -8.43
N ASN A 208 7.23 9.41 -8.46
CA ASN A 208 5.98 9.91 -8.97
C ASN A 208 5.22 10.57 -7.83
N VAL A 209 5.24 11.90 -7.82
CA VAL A 209 4.47 12.76 -6.91
C VAL A 209 3.41 13.55 -7.67
N GLY A 210 3.00 13.06 -8.84
CA GLY A 210 1.88 13.57 -9.63
C GLY A 210 2.33 14.18 -10.94
N PRO A 211 2.33 15.53 -11.06
CA PRO A 211 2.84 16.17 -12.27
C PRO A 211 4.36 16.05 -12.42
N CYS A 212 5.07 15.71 -11.34
CA CYS A 212 6.51 15.52 -11.30
C CYS A 212 6.85 14.22 -10.55
N CYS A 213 7.98 13.56 -10.79
CA CYS A 213 8.94 13.81 -11.87
C CYS A 213 9.19 12.55 -12.70
N THR A 214 8.60 11.43 -12.30
CA THR A 214 8.54 10.19 -13.09
C THR A 214 7.07 9.82 -13.28
N ASP A 215 6.81 8.95 -14.25
CA ASP A 215 5.48 8.37 -14.49
C ASP A 215 5.41 6.93 -13.94
N ALA A 216 6.37 6.54 -13.10
CA ALA A 216 6.45 5.21 -12.52
C ALA A 216 5.34 4.98 -11.48
N ASP A 217 4.88 3.74 -11.36
CA ASP A 217 3.95 3.36 -10.30
C ASP A 217 4.69 3.04 -9.00
N ASP A 218 5.00 4.10 -8.25
CA ASP A 218 5.69 4.00 -6.96
C ASP A 218 4.80 3.48 -5.82
N VAL A 219 3.48 3.54 -6.00
CA VAL A 219 2.50 2.96 -5.08
C VAL A 219 2.56 1.44 -5.16
N SER A 220 2.43 0.87 -6.36
CA SER A 220 2.52 -0.58 -6.56
C SER A 220 3.91 -1.11 -6.22
N TYR A 221 4.97 -0.37 -6.53
CA TYR A 221 6.34 -0.72 -6.11
C TYR A 221 6.48 -0.80 -4.59
N THR A 222 5.97 0.19 -3.85
CA THR A 222 5.99 0.17 -2.39
C THR A 222 5.18 -1.00 -1.83
N ARG A 223 3.99 -1.29 -2.38
CA ARG A 223 3.18 -2.46 -1.98
C ARG A 223 3.89 -3.77 -2.22
N ASN A 224 4.51 -3.93 -3.39
CA ASN A 224 5.26 -5.13 -3.73
C ASN A 224 6.45 -5.33 -2.79
N PHE A 225 7.15 -4.25 -2.43
CA PHE A 225 8.19 -4.30 -1.42
C PHE A 225 7.64 -4.71 -0.04
N ILE A 226 6.55 -4.10 0.44
CA ILE A 226 5.92 -4.45 1.73
C ILE A 226 5.54 -5.93 1.74
N LYS A 227 4.91 -6.44 0.69
CA LYS A 227 4.55 -7.86 0.55
C LYS A 227 5.79 -8.76 0.62
N GLU A 228 6.84 -8.40 -0.12
CA GLU A 228 8.08 -9.17 -0.15
C GLU A 228 8.77 -9.20 1.23
N ILE A 229 8.98 -8.03 1.84
CA ILE A 229 9.72 -7.93 3.10
C ILE A 229 8.96 -8.56 4.27
N THR A 230 7.63 -8.41 4.33
CA THR A 230 6.82 -9.06 5.37
C THR A 230 6.76 -10.57 5.22
N SER A 231 6.96 -11.11 4.00
CA SER A 231 7.09 -12.56 3.79
C SER A 231 8.43 -13.10 4.30
N LYS A 232 9.50 -12.29 4.26
CA LYS A 232 10.89 -12.73 4.50
C LYS A 232 11.49 -12.30 5.84
N ALA A 233 11.07 -11.19 6.42
CA ALA A 233 11.55 -10.67 7.70
C ALA A 233 10.40 -10.58 8.72
N CYS A 234 10.71 -10.62 10.02
CA CYS A 234 9.67 -10.44 11.04
C CYS A 234 9.31 -8.96 11.23
N VAL A 235 8.54 -8.43 10.28
CA VAL A 235 7.97 -7.09 10.29
C VAL A 235 6.57 -7.14 10.89
N ASP A 236 6.23 -6.17 11.73
CA ASP A 236 4.87 -5.94 12.17
C ASP A 236 4.06 -5.24 11.07
N PRO A 237 3.05 -5.90 10.45
CA PRO A 237 2.29 -5.31 9.36
C PRO A 237 1.45 -4.11 9.82
N LYS A 238 1.19 -3.95 11.13
CA LYS A 238 0.47 -2.78 11.66
C LYS A 238 1.36 -1.58 11.92
N ARG A 239 2.69 -1.75 11.95
CA ARG A 239 3.68 -0.69 12.24
C ARG A 239 4.63 -0.47 11.06
N ILE A 240 4.05 -0.16 9.91
CA ILE A 240 4.78 0.24 8.70
C ILE A 240 4.62 1.75 8.53
N TYR A 241 5.71 2.46 8.29
CA TYR A 241 5.74 3.93 8.22
C TYR A 241 6.45 4.42 6.98
N ALA A 242 6.18 5.66 6.58
CA ALA A 242 6.88 6.33 5.49
C ALA A 242 7.60 7.59 5.97
N ALA A 243 8.82 7.82 5.49
CA ALA A 243 9.50 9.10 5.66
C ALA A 243 10.43 9.37 4.46
N GLY A 244 10.82 10.62 4.30
CA GLY A 244 11.71 11.00 3.22
C GLY A 244 11.91 12.51 3.18
N PHE A 245 12.89 12.91 2.37
CA PHE A 245 13.30 14.30 2.24
C PHE A 245 13.13 14.80 0.81
N SER A 246 12.76 16.07 0.65
CA SER A 246 12.54 16.70 -0.64
C SER A 246 11.57 15.85 -1.46
N MET A 247 11.92 15.43 -2.67
CA MET A 247 11.06 14.56 -3.46
C MET A 247 10.64 13.26 -2.75
N GLY A 248 11.47 12.70 -1.87
CA GLY A 248 11.08 11.59 -1.01
C GLY A 248 10.09 11.97 0.11
N GLY A 249 10.11 13.23 0.55
CA GLY A 249 9.04 13.83 1.36
C GLY A 249 7.74 13.95 0.56
N GLY A 250 7.82 14.28 -0.72
CA GLY A 250 6.68 14.24 -1.63
C GLY A 250 6.11 12.82 -1.73
N MET A 251 6.96 11.82 -1.92
CA MET A 251 6.56 10.40 -1.93
C MET A 251 5.96 9.97 -0.58
N SER A 252 6.44 10.53 0.53
CA SER A 252 5.87 10.28 1.87
C SER A 252 4.47 10.86 2.05
N ASN A 253 4.19 12.05 1.50
CA ASN A 253 2.82 12.58 1.41
C ASN A 253 1.95 11.68 0.52
N TYR A 254 2.47 11.27 -0.62
CA TYR A 254 1.82 10.36 -1.57
C TYR A 254 1.44 9.01 -0.97
N ALA A 255 2.32 8.45 -0.13
CA ALA A 255 2.03 7.25 0.63
C ALA A 255 0.79 7.42 1.51
N GLY A 256 0.60 8.59 2.14
CA GLY A 256 -0.63 8.87 2.89
C GLY A 256 -1.89 8.86 2.02
N CYS A 257 -1.80 9.29 0.75
CA CYS A 257 -2.94 9.28 -0.16
C CYS A 257 -3.33 7.89 -0.64
N TYR A 258 -2.34 7.04 -0.95
CA TYR A 258 -2.55 5.82 -1.75
C TYR A 258 -2.19 4.51 -1.02
N LEU A 259 -1.59 4.62 0.18
CA LEU A 259 -1.11 3.48 0.98
C LEU A 259 -1.61 3.54 2.43
N ALA A 260 -2.62 4.35 2.75
CA ALA A 260 -3.15 4.48 4.12
C ALA A 260 -3.71 3.18 4.72
N ASP A 261 -4.05 2.21 3.87
CA ASP A 261 -4.47 0.85 4.22
C ASP A 261 -3.32 -0.06 4.66
N VAL A 262 -2.07 0.23 4.27
CA VAL A 262 -0.89 -0.60 4.58
C VAL A 262 0.25 0.16 5.29
N ILE A 263 0.15 1.49 5.39
CA ILE A 263 1.08 2.35 6.11
C ILE A 263 0.33 3.06 7.23
N ALA A 264 0.87 3.00 8.44
CA ALA A 264 0.27 3.51 9.67
C ALA A 264 0.36 5.04 9.77
N ALA A 265 1.48 5.64 9.38
CA ALA A 265 1.74 7.09 9.46
C ALA A 265 2.90 7.52 8.54
N ALA A 266 3.02 8.82 8.26
CA ALA A 266 4.17 9.38 7.54
C ALA A 266 4.82 10.61 8.21
N ALA A 267 6.12 10.82 7.97
CA ALA A 267 6.88 12.00 8.37
C ALA A 267 7.61 12.66 7.17
N PRO A 268 6.88 13.38 6.30
CA PRO A 268 7.48 14.07 5.16
C PRO A 268 8.37 15.25 5.57
N SER A 269 9.49 15.43 4.86
CA SER A 269 10.39 16.56 5.06
C SER A 269 10.63 17.35 3.78
N ALA A 270 10.57 18.68 3.88
CA ALA A 270 10.89 19.64 2.82
C ALA A 270 10.11 19.42 1.50
N PHE A 271 8.85 19.03 1.58
CA PHE A 271 7.98 18.87 0.41
C PHE A 271 6.50 18.91 0.82
N ASP A 272 5.64 19.27 -0.13
CA ASP A 272 4.18 19.29 0.04
C ASP A 272 3.51 18.17 -0.76
N LEU A 273 2.29 17.79 -0.37
CA LEU A 273 1.41 17.14 -1.33
C LEU A 273 1.16 18.12 -2.50
N ALA A 274 1.31 17.65 -3.73
CA ALA A 274 1.15 18.47 -4.92
C ALA A 274 -0.28 19.02 -5.03
N LYS A 275 -0.43 20.32 -5.29
CA LYS A 275 -1.76 20.96 -5.38
C LYS A 275 -2.61 20.31 -6.49
N GLU A 276 -1.99 19.92 -7.59
CA GLU A 276 -2.64 19.28 -8.74
C GLU A 276 -3.34 17.97 -8.35
N ILE A 277 -2.85 17.28 -7.32
CA ILE A 277 -3.40 16.00 -6.85
C ILE A 277 -4.60 16.22 -5.94
N VAL A 278 -4.52 17.25 -5.12
CA VAL A 278 -5.61 17.70 -4.25
C VAL A 278 -6.75 18.24 -5.09
N ASP A 279 -6.47 19.18 -6.00
CA ASP A 279 -7.47 19.82 -6.86
C ASP A 279 -8.18 18.82 -7.78
N ALA A 280 -7.45 17.80 -8.27
CA ALA A 280 -8.02 16.73 -9.07
C ALA A 280 -8.82 15.71 -8.24
N GLY A 281 -8.90 15.86 -6.91
CA GLY A 281 -9.59 14.94 -6.01
C GLY A 281 -8.97 13.54 -6.00
N LYS A 282 -7.68 13.41 -6.33
CA LYS A 282 -7.00 12.12 -6.48
C LYS A 282 -6.44 11.58 -5.16
N CYS A 283 -6.18 12.44 -4.17
CA CYS A 283 -5.79 11.98 -2.84
C CYS A 283 -7.02 11.60 -2.03
N LYS A 284 -7.21 10.29 -1.80
CA LYS A 284 -8.32 9.75 -1.00
C LYS A 284 -7.80 8.65 -0.08
N PRO A 285 -7.20 9.03 1.07
CA PRO A 285 -6.73 8.06 2.05
C PRO A 285 -7.86 7.10 2.45
N ALA A 286 -7.57 5.80 2.54
CA ALA A 286 -8.55 4.78 2.93
C ALA A 286 -9.06 4.92 4.39
N ARG A 287 -8.36 5.74 5.19
CA ARG A 287 -8.69 6.08 6.57
C ARG A 287 -8.02 7.42 6.93
N PRO A 288 -8.44 8.08 8.03
CA PRO A 288 -7.69 9.21 8.59
C PRO A 288 -6.22 8.81 8.82
N PHE A 289 -5.30 9.60 8.26
CA PHE A 289 -3.89 9.23 8.11
C PHE A 289 -2.97 10.14 8.95
N PRO A 290 -2.34 9.63 10.02
CA PRO A 290 -1.43 10.43 10.83
C PRO A 290 -0.21 10.91 10.03
N ILE A 291 0.08 12.21 10.09
CA ILE A 291 1.18 12.81 9.33
C ILE A 291 1.82 13.99 10.05
N LEU A 292 3.16 14.07 10.04
CA LEU A 292 3.94 15.18 10.60
C LEU A 292 4.92 15.73 9.55
N ASN A 293 4.69 16.97 9.11
CA ASN A 293 5.52 17.60 8.09
C ASN A 293 6.62 18.46 8.72
N PHE A 294 7.82 18.45 8.13
CA PHE A 294 8.92 19.37 8.48
C PHE A 294 9.19 20.34 7.33
N ARG A 295 9.12 21.65 7.58
CA ARG A 295 9.29 22.68 6.55
C ARG A 295 10.13 23.85 7.05
N GLY A 296 11.11 24.28 6.24
CA GLY A 296 11.96 25.45 6.52
C GLY A 296 11.37 26.73 5.95
N THR A 297 11.42 27.83 6.70
CA THR A 297 10.83 29.13 6.27
C THR A 297 11.63 29.83 5.17
N GLN A 298 12.90 29.45 4.96
CA GLN A 298 13.79 29.96 3.92
C GLN A 298 14.11 28.90 2.85
N ASP A 299 13.27 27.86 2.73
CA ASP A 299 13.40 26.87 1.68
C ASP A 299 13.09 27.50 0.31
N ASN A 300 14.12 27.68 -0.52
CA ASN A 300 14.02 28.27 -1.85
C ASN A 300 13.78 27.24 -2.96
N ILE A 301 13.68 25.95 -2.62
CA ILE A 301 13.41 24.86 -3.58
C ILE A 301 11.94 24.46 -3.50
N VAL A 302 11.47 24.20 -2.28
CA VAL A 302 10.06 23.95 -1.98
C VAL A 302 9.60 25.06 -1.05
N MET A 303 9.13 26.15 -1.65
CA MET A 303 8.79 27.39 -0.97
C MET A 303 7.79 27.17 0.17
N TYR A 304 8.12 27.70 1.36
CA TYR A 304 7.29 27.56 2.56
C TYR A 304 5.87 28.09 2.36
N ASN A 305 5.74 29.20 1.63
CA ASN A 305 4.44 29.83 1.31
C ASN A 305 3.74 29.18 0.11
N GLY A 306 4.33 28.14 -0.49
CA GLY A 306 3.82 27.51 -1.70
C GLY A 306 4.15 28.31 -2.96
N GLY A 307 3.56 27.89 -4.07
CA GLY A 307 3.74 28.51 -5.38
C GLY A 307 4.15 27.52 -6.47
N LEU A 308 4.11 28.01 -7.70
CA LEU A 308 4.54 27.26 -8.87
C LEU A 308 6.06 27.07 -8.84
N SER A 309 6.50 25.83 -9.03
CA SER A 309 7.89 25.47 -9.27
C SER A 309 8.06 24.91 -10.67
N GLN A 310 9.10 25.39 -11.36
CA GLN A 310 9.51 24.94 -12.68
C GLN A 310 10.97 24.47 -12.68
N VAL A 311 11.50 24.09 -11.51
CA VAL A 311 12.89 23.64 -11.35
C VAL A 311 13.20 22.43 -12.24
N VAL A 312 12.24 21.52 -12.39
CA VAL A 312 12.37 20.38 -13.31
C VAL A 312 11.75 20.75 -14.65
N GLN A 313 12.59 20.87 -15.68
CA GLN A 313 12.14 21.24 -17.02
C GLN A 313 11.06 20.28 -17.54
N GLY A 314 9.92 20.83 -17.97
CA GLY A 314 8.80 20.04 -18.52
C GLY A 314 7.95 19.30 -17.49
N LYS A 315 8.25 19.41 -16.19
CA LYS A 315 7.46 18.80 -15.09
C LYS A 315 7.12 19.88 -14.03
N PRO A 316 6.32 20.91 -14.38
CA PRO A 316 5.92 21.94 -13.42
C PRO A 316 5.11 21.32 -12.28
N ILE A 317 5.27 21.85 -11.07
CA ILE A 317 4.55 21.40 -9.88
C ILE A 317 4.19 22.60 -9.01
N THR A 318 2.98 22.60 -8.46
CA THR A 318 2.52 23.67 -7.57
C THR A 318 2.52 23.18 -6.13
N PHE A 319 3.38 23.78 -5.30
CA PHE A 319 3.39 23.51 -3.88
C PHE A 319 2.27 24.27 -3.18
N MET A 320 1.50 23.59 -2.33
CA MET A 320 0.43 24.23 -1.56
C MET A 320 0.95 25.26 -0.55
N GLY A 321 2.19 25.07 -0.07
CA GLY A 321 2.75 25.79 1.06
C GLY A 321 2.47 25.06 2.37
N ALA A 322 3.41 25.15 3.31
CA ALA A 322 3.46 24.34 4.52
C ALA A 322 2.17 24.37 5.34
N LYS A 323 1.62 25.57 5.55
CA LYS A 323 0.38 25.79 6.31
C LYS A 323 -0.85 25.25 5.56
N ASN A 324 -0.91 25.43 4.26
CA ASN A 324 -2.04 24.95 3.46
C ASN A 324 -2.00 23.42 3.32
N ASN A 325 -0.81 22.83 3.15
CA ASN A 325 -0.62 21.38 3.14
C ASN A 325 -1.09 20.77 4.48
N MET A 326 -0.70 21.36 5.61
CA MET A 326 -1.18 20.92 6.93
C MET A 326 -2.71 21.02 7.06
N LYS A 327 -3.30 22.13 6.59
CA LYS A 327 -4.77 22.32 6.61
C LYS A 327 -5.49 21.31 5.73
N GLU A 328 -4.94 20.97 4.56
CA GLU A 328 -5.56 19.99 3.68
C GLU A 328 -5.53 18.58 4.29
N TRP A 329 -4.40 18.17 4.90
CA TRP A 329 -4.35 16.93 5.68
C TRP A 329 -5.32 16.94 6.85
N ALA A 330 -5.45 18.07 7.56
CA ALA A 330 -6.38 18.20 8.67
C ALA A 330 -7.84 18.02 8.20
N LYS A 331 -8.18 18.60 7.05
CA LYS A 331 -9.49 18.43 6.40
C LYS A 331 -9.72 16.97 6.00
N MET A 332 -8.76 16.31 5.35
CA MET A 332 -8.88 14.90 4.95
C MET A 332 -9.03 13.95 6.15
N ASN A 333 -8.47 14.30 7.31
CA ASN A 333 -8.58 13.53 8.54
C ASN A 333 -9.77 13.94 9.44
N GLY A 334 -10.67 14.81 8.96
CA GLY A 334 -11.83 15.26 9.75
C GLY A 334 -11.45 15.99 11.05
N CYS A 335 -10.30 16.67 11.07
CA CYS A 335 -9.83 17.37 12.26
C CYS A 335 -10.73 18.55 12.63
N THR A 336 -10.92 18.75 13.93
CA THR A 336 -11.73 19.85 14.49
C THR A 336 -10.89 20.76 15.40
N GLY A 337 -11.35 21.99 15.58
CA GLY A 337 -10.66 23.00 16.39
C GLY A 337 -9.46 23.62 15.68
N SER A 338 -8.56 24.21 16.46
CA SER A 338 -7.32 24.84 15.98
C SER A 338 -6.11 24.00 16.38
N PRO A 339 -5.01 24.03 15.60
CA PRO A 339 -3.83 23.29 15.96
C PRO A 339 -3.18 23.92 17.20
N LYS A 340 -2.67 23.09 18.09
CA LYS A 340 -1.94 23.55 19.27
C LYS A 340 -0.47 23.70 18.93
N THR A 341 0.12 24.83 19.31
CA THR A 341 1.55 25.05 19.18
C THR A 341 2.26 24.54 20.42
N ASN A 342 3.35 23.78 20.24
CA ASN A 342 4.27 23.51 21.33
C ASN A 342 5.33 24.62 21.36
N THR A 343 5.06 25.69 22.14
CA THR A 343 6.00 26.80 22.36
C THR A 343 6.01 27.21 23.84
N PRO A 344 7.19 27.36 24.49
CA PRO A 344 8.53 27.18 23.94
C PRO A 344 8.86 25.70 23.69
N GLY A 345 9.46 25.39 22.55
CA GLY A 345 9.68 24.01 22.10
C GLY A 345 10.06 23.97 20.62
N ASN A 346 9.65 22.92 19.93
CA ASN A 346 10.15 22.59 18.58
C ASN A 346 9.47 23.36 17.43
N ASN A 347 8.71 24.42 17.73
CA ASN A 347 7.94 25.20 16.76
C ASN A 347 7.03 24.32 15.86
N CYS A 348 6.40 23.33 16.49
CA CYS A 348 5.45 22.43 15.85
C CYS A 348 4.02 22.79 16.24
N GLU A 349 3.13 22.73 15.26
CA GLU A 349 1.68 22.87 15.39
C GLU A 349 1.03 21.53 15.08
N MET A 350 0.07 21.12 15.91
CA MET A 350 -0.61 19.82 15.80
C MET A 350 -2.13 19.96 15.90
N TYR A 351 -2.85 19.40 14.94
CA TYR A 351 -4.23 18.96 15.16
C TYR A 351 -4.19 17.59 15.85
N GLU A 352 -4.73 17.53 17.07
CA GLU A 352 -4.80 16.31 17.87
C GLU A 352 -6.20 15.69 17.89
N ASN A 353 -7.23 16.49 17.56
CA ASN A 353 -8.62 16.07 17.55
C ASN A 353 -9.05 15.79 16.11
N CYS A 354 -8.66 14.62 15.59
CA CYS A 354 -9.02 14.15 14.26
C CYS A 354 -9.72 12.79 14.33
N GLU A 355 -10.39 12.42 13.25
CA GLU A 355 -11.04 11.12 13.14
C GLU A 355 -10.01 9.98 13.25
N GLY A 356 -10.47 8.82 13.73
CA GLY A 356 -9.64 7.63 13.91
C GLY A 356 -8.47 7.81 14.90
N GLY A 357 -8.50 8.84 15.75
CA GLY A 357 -7.40 9.17 16.65
C GLY A 357 -6.12 9.61 15.92
N SER A 358 -6.23 9.98 14.64
CA SER A 358 -5.11 10.47 13.86
C SER A 358 -4.65 11.85 14.34
N LYS A 359 -3.44 12.25 13.94
CA LYS A 359 -2.89 13.58 14.22
C LYS A 359 -2.27 14.16 12.96
N VAL A 360 -2.40 15.48 12.78
CA VAL A 360 -1.82 16.20 11.63
C VAL A 360 -0.93 17.32 12.13
N GLY A 361 0.31 17.32 11.66
CA GLY A 361 1.35 18.19 12.19
C GLY A 361 2.17 18.95 11.17
N LEU A 362 2.68 20.09 11.61
CA LEU A 362 3.71 20.87 10.93
C LEU A 362 4.74 21.38 11.93
N CYS A 363 5.99 20.96 11.79
CA CYS A 363 7.15 21.54 12.44
C CYS A 363 7.82 22.56 11.53
N THR A 364 7.89 23.80 11.99
CA THR A 364 8.43 24.93 11.23
C THR A 364 9.86 25.24 11.67
N ILE A 365 10.81 25.13 10.74
CA ILE A 365 12.22 25.42 10.99
C ILE A 365 12.45 26.90 10.66
N ASN A 366 12.34 27.77 11.66
CA ASN A 366 12.53 29.22 11.49
C ASN A 366 13.96 29.51 11.02
N GLY A 367 14.09 30.21 9.90
CA GLY A 367 15.38 30.45 9.24
C GLY A 367 15.98 29.21 8.55
N GLY A 368 15.30 28.06 8.60
CA GLY A 368 15.74 26.83 7.95
C GLY A 368 15.54 26.88 6.45
N GLY A 369 16.54 26.41 5.69
CA GLY A 369 16.45 26.19 4.25
C GLY A 369 15.84 24.82 3.89
N HIS A 370 16.22 24.30 2.72
CA HIS A 370 15.81 22.97 2.25
C HIS A 370 16.49 21.86 3.08
N SER A 371 15.84 21.45 4.17
CA SER A 371 16.44 20.58 5.21
C SER A 371 15.44 19.56 5.75
N GLU A 372 15.92 18.41 6.23
CA GLU A 372 15.05 17.32 6.73
C GLU A 372 14.32 17.71 8.03
N GLY A 373 14.91 18.57 8.85
CA GLY A 373 14.40 18.86 10.20
C GLY A 373 14.85 17.83 11.23
N ASP A 374 14.06 17.63 12.28
CA ASP A 374 14.40 16.72 13.38
C ASP A 374 13.82 15.32 13.13
N GLY A 375 14.66 14.44 12.58
CA GLY A 375 14.26 13.07 12.28
C GLY A 375 13.95 12.21 13.52
N LYS A 376 14.50 12.54 14.70
CA LYS A 376 14.15 11.83 15.94
C LYS A 376 12.69 12.11 16.29
N MET A 377 12.28 13.36 16.20
CA MET A 377 10.88 13.73 16.41
C MET A 377 9.94 13.14 15.37
N GLY A 378 10.38 13.08 14.10
CA GLY A 378 9.66 12.36 13.05
C GLY A 378 9.40 10.91 13.45
N TRP A 379 10.42 10.20 13.93
CA TRP A 379 10.28 8.82 14.40
C TRP A 379 9.39 8.67 15.64
N GLU A 380 9.56 9.53 16.64
CA GLU A 380 8.71 9.53 17.86
C GLU A 380 7.24 9.80 17.54
N PHE A 381 6.95 10.59 16.50
CA PHE A 381 5.59 10.76 15.99
C PHE A 381 5.07 9.47 15.36
N LEU A 382 5.82 8.91 14.41
CA LEU A 382 5.40 7.73 13.64
C LEU A 382 5.03 6.56 14.55
N LYS A 383 5.88 6.24 15.53
CA LYS A 383 5.71 5.04 16.37
C LYS A 383 4.53 5.07 17.34
N GLN A 384 3.81 6.19 17.43
CA GLN A 384 2.56 6.30 18.20
C GLN A 384 1.38 5.62 17.52
N PHE A 385 1.47 5.30 16.23
CA PHE A 385 0.34 4.87 15.43
C PHE A 385 0.50 3.43 14.93
N SER A 386 -0.61 2.70 14.89
CA SER A 386 -0.70 1.40 14.24
C SER A 386 -1.92 1.36 13.32
N LEU A 387 -1.87 0.53 12.28
CA LEU A 387 -3.08 0.19 11.53
C LEU A 387 -4.13 -0.44 12.48
N PRO A 388 -5.44 -0.17 12.26
CA PRO A 388 -6.51 -0.70 13.09
C PRO A 388 -6.54 -2.23 13.17
#